data_AF-A0AAW0N925-F1
#
_entry.id   AF-A0AAW0N925-F1
#
_cell.length_a   1.000
_cell.length_b   1.000
_cell.length_c   1.000
_cell.angle_alpha   90.00
_cell.angle_beta   90.00
_cell.angle_gamma   90.00
#
_symmetry.space_group_name_H-M   'P 1'
#
loop_
_entity.id
_entity.type
_entity.pdbx_description
1 polymer ?
#
loop_
_entity_poly.entity_id
_entity_poly.type
_entity_poly.pdbx_seq_one_letter_code
_entity_poly.pdbx_strand_id
1 'polypeptide(L)'
;MERCSCGLITREKQAVPLQSVDVQVDVKDHVATVVSTLLYKNKEEKPIEAVFVFPMPSEAAVCHFSAKVGETLIVAEVKEKKQAREEYDDALSSGQQAFLLEESDQSPDIFSMSVGSLRSGESASIRLEYVTELDVQADEALRFCLPAVLNPRYQPAGTESSVKVTSVPSSLVPYDLTFSARVESSRPVSKVESSCTMDPVQYLNQDQTKASVKLAAGHKFDRDVELLIYYKDSHQPSAVVEAGQASAKPVLMCCFMGQLSWADGGSVEFDLLEV
;
A
#
# COMPACT_ATOMS: atom_id res chain seq x y z
N MET A 1 20.16 -16.74 2.99
CA MET A 1 18.95 -15.89 3.03
C MET A 1 18.41 -15.82 1.62
N GLU A 2 17.30 -16.51 1.34
CA GLU A 2 16.67 -16.48 0.03
C GLU A 2 16.17 -15.06 -0.26
N ARG A 3 16.56 -14.53 -1.43
CA ARG A 3 16.21 -13.18 -1.87
C ARG A 3 14.74 -13.19 -2.31
N CYS A 4 13.86 -12.49 -1.58
CA CYS A 4 12.45 -12.40 -1.97
C CYS A 4 12.30 -11.36 -3.09
N SER A 5 11.94 -11.82 -4.30
CA SER A 5 11.54 -10.97 -5.42
C SER A 5 10.07 -10.59 -5.25
N CYS A 6 9.79 -9.29 -5.21
CA CYS A 6 8.42 -8.76 -5.13
C CYS A 6 7.84 -8.52 -6.54
N GLY A 7 6.60 -8.06 -6.63
CA GLY A 7 5.85 -7.90 -7.87
C GLY A 7 5.40 -9.23 -8.48
N LEU A 8 5.04 -9.19 -9.77
CA LEU A 8 4.64 -10.38 -10.52
C LEU A 8 5.88 -11.16 -10.97
N ILE A 9 5.98 -12.43 -10.57
CA ILE A 9 7.11 -13.31 -10.85
C ILE A 9 6.65 -14.65 -11.42
N THR A 10 7.50 -15.31 -12.22
CA THR A 10 7.25 -16.67 -12.70
C THR A 10 7.57 -17.72 -11.62
N ARG A 11 7.19 -18.99 -11.85
CA ARG A 11 7.60 -20.11 -10.98
C ARG A 11 9.12 -20.24 -10.85
N GLU A 12 9.87 -19.87 -11.89
CA GLU A 12 11.34 -19.81 -11.89
C GLU A 12 11.89 -18.54 -11.21
N LYS A 13 11.06 -17.79 -10.49
CA LYS A 13 11.38 -16.54 -9.78
C LYS A 13 11.89 -15.41 -10.71
N GLN A 14 11.53 -15.45 -11.99
CA GLN A 14 11.86 -14.38 -12.94
C GLN A 14 10.81 -13.28 -12.90
N ALA A 15 11.21 -12.01 -12.93
CA ALA A 15 10.29 -10.88 -12.87
C ALA A 15 9.53 -10.72 -14.19
N VAL A 16 8.20 -10.56 -14.11
CA VAL A 16 7.38 -10.18 -15.26
C VAL A 16 7.46 -8.65 -15.43
N PRO A 17 7.69 -8.13 -16.65
CA PRO A 17 7.81 -6.70 -16.87
C PRO A 17 6.57 -5.88 -16.46
N LEU A 18 6.74 -5.03 -15.46
CA LEU A 18 5.79 -3.98 -15.07
C LEU A 18 5.76 -2.89 -16.15
N GLN A 19 4.57 -2.45 -16.54
CA GLN A 19 4.34 -1.43 -17.57
C GLN A 19 3.92 -0.09 -16.98
N SER A 20 3.07 -0.11 -15.95
CA SER A 20 2.61 1.11 -15.27
C SER A 20 2.12 0.81 -13.86
N VAL A 21 2.19 1.83 -13.01
CA VAL A 21 1.64 1.84 -11.66
C VAL A 21 0.73 3.06 -11.52
N ASP A 22 -0.50 2.85 -11.06
CA ASP A 22 -1.41 3.92 -10.64
C ASP A 22 -1.68 3.77 -9.15
N VAL A 23 -1.41 4.83 -8.37
CA VAL A 23 -1.67 4.86 -6.93
C VAL A 23 -2.57 6.03 -6.58
N GLN A 24 -3.64 5.71 -5.87
CA GLN A 24 -4.59 6.66 -5.32
C GLN A 24 -4.62 6.49 -3.82
N VAL A 25 -4.41 7.58 -3.10
CA VAL A 25 -4.42 7.62 -1.65
C VAL A 25 -5.56 8.52 -1.19
N ASP A 26 -6.38 8.05 -0.25
CA ASP A 26 -7.36 8.86 0.44
C ASP A 26 -6.99 8.89 1.92
N VAL A 27 -6.49 10.04 2.37
CA VAL A 27 -6.11 10.29 3.76
C VAL A 27 -7.29 10.93 4.46
N LYS A 28 -7.74 10.30 5.55
CA LYS A 28 -8.75 10.84 6.46
C LYS A 28 -8.14 10.96 7.84
N ASP A 29 -7.84 12.19 8.23
CA ASP A 29 -7.10 12.52 9.45
C ASP A 29 -5.81 11.67 9.57
N HIS A 30 -5.80 10.60 10.37
CA HIS A 30 -4.61 9.76 10.66
C HIS A 30 -4.58 8.44 9.89
N VAL A 31 -5.56 8.15 9.04
CA VAL A 31 -5.66 6.89 8.29
C VAL A 31 -5.53 7.18 6.80
N ALA A 32 -4.79 6.33 6.09
CA ALA A 32 -4.73 6.33 4.64
C ALA A 32 -5.36 5.05 4.08
N THR A 33 -6.31 5.22 3.16
CA THR A 33 -6.73 4.16 2.24
C THR A 33 -5.90 4.27 0.98
N VAL A 34 -5.25 3.19 0.58
CA VAL A 34 -4.37 3.15 -0.59
C VAL A 34 -4.92 2.17 -1.60
N VAL A 35 -5.16 2.63 -2.82
CA VAL A 35 -5.51 1.80 -3.97
C VAL A 35 -4.35 1.83 -4.96
N SER A 36 -3.75 0.67 -5.22
CA SER A 36 -2.67 0.49 -6.19
C SER A 36 -3.14 -0.40 -7.34
N THR A 37 -2.94 0.06 -8.57
CA THR A 37 -3.18 -0.73 -9.79
C THR A 37 -1.87 -0.89 -10.56
N LEU A 38 -1.41 -2.14 -10.71
CA LEU A 38 -0.17 -2.49 -11.37
C LEU A 38 -0.47 -3.27 -12.66
N LEU A 39 0.06 -2.78 -13.79
CA LEU A 39 -0.12 -3.42 -15.08
C LEU A 39 1.16 -4.15 -15.49
N TYR A 40 1.08 -5.47 -15.63
CA TYR A 40 2.17 -6.32 -16.10
C TYR A 40 1.91 -6.81 -17.52
N LYS A 41 2.98 -7.15 -18.25
CA LYS A 41 2.88 -7.78 -19.57
C LYS A 41 3.87 -8.93 -19.71
N ASN A 42 3.37 -10.09 -20.11
CA ASN A 42 4.23 -11.19 -20.55
C ASN A 42 4.87 -10.82 -21.90
N LYS A 43 6.18 -10.60 -21.91
CA LYS A 43 6.96 -10.32 -23.13
C LYS A 43 7.62 -11.56 -23.73
N GLU A 44 7.50 -12.72 -23.06
CA GLU A 44 8.03 -13.99 -23.55
C GLU A 44 7.19 -14.51 -24.72
N GLU A 45 7.82 -15.31 -25.59
CA GLU A 45 7.12 -15.98 -26.71
C GLU A 45 6.27 -17.19 -26.26
N LYS A 46 6.38 -17.57 -24.99
CA LYS A 46 5.69 -18.72 -24.39
C LYS A 46 4.75 -18.28 -23.27
N PRO A 47 3.69 -19.07 -22.96
CA PRO A 47 2.90 -18.83 -21.76
C PRO A 47 3.77 -18.97 -20.51
N ILE A 48 3.49 -18.15 -19.51
CA ILE A 48 4.14 -18.17 -18.20
C ILE A 48 3.10 -18.38 -17.11
N GLU A 49 3.44 -19.11 -16.05
CA GLU A 49 2.64 -19.10 -14.83
C GLU A 49 3.20 -18.08 -13.85
N ALA A 50 2.34 -17.23 -13.31
CA ALA A 50 2.75 -16.09 -12.52
C ALA A 50 2.14 -16.08 -11.11
N VAL A 51 2.94 -15.61 -10.17
CA VAL A 51 2.59 -15.36 -8.77
C VAL A 51 2.90 -13.90 -8.48
N PHE A 52 1.96 -13.20 -7.86
CA PHE A 52 2.16 -11.84 -7.39
C PHE A 52 2.61 -11.88 -5.94
N VAL A 53 3.75 -11.26 -5.62
CA VAL A 53 4.34 -11.21 -4.28
C VAL A 53 4.50 -9.76 -3.88
N PHE A 54 4.01 -9.34 -2.72
CA PHE A 54 4.12 -7.94 -2.29
C PHE A 54 4.32 -7.84 -0.78
N PRO A 55 5.17 -6.90 -0.33
CA PRO A 55 5.28 -6.61 1.08
C PRO A 55 4.10 -5.73 1.53
N MET A 56 3.75 -5.85 2.80
CA MET A 56 2.74 -5.02 3.44
C MET A 56 3.20 -4.66 4.86
N PRO A 57 3.03 -3.40 5.29
CA PRO A 57 3.29 -3.01 6.67
C PRO A 57 2.48 -3.86 7.66
N SER A 58 3.04 -4.14 8.84
CA SER A 58 2.37 -4.91 9.89
C SER A 58 1.09 -4.26 10.40
N GLU A 59 1.00 -2.94 10.28
CA GLU A 59 -0.12 -2.11 10.72
C GLU A 59 -1.18 -1.92 9.63
N ALA A 60 -0.91 -2.43 8.42
CA ALA A 60 -1.83 -2.31 7.29
C ALA A 60 -2.79 -3.50 7.20
N ALA A 61 -4.02 -3.24 6.76
CA ALA A 61 -5.03 -4.26 6.53
C ALA A 61 -5.48 -4.25 5.07
N VAL A 62 -5.42 -5.40 4.39
CA VAL A 62 -5.96 -5.55 3.03
C VAL A 62 -7.48 -5.49 3.07
N CYS A 63 -8.03 -4.58 2.30
CA CYS A 63 -9.47 -4.45 2.12
C CYS A 63 -9.95 -5.13 0.84
N HIS A 64 -9.15 -5.09 -0.22
CA HIS A 64 -9.49 -5.72 -1.49
C HIS A 64 -8.25 -6.13 -2.27
N PHE A 65 -8.33 -7.29 -2.91
CA PHE A 65 -7.35 -7.72 -3.89
C PHE A 65 -8.08 -8.29 -5.11
N SER A 66 -7.63 -7.92 -6.32
CA SER A 66 -8.09 -8.57 -7.55
C SER A 66 -7.02 -8.60 -8.63
N ALA A 67 -7.03 -9.66 -9.44
CA ALA A 67 -6.19 -9.79 -10.63
C ALA A 67 -7.07 -9.99 -11.87
N LYS A 68 -6.85 -9.18 -12.90
CA LYS A 68 -7.50 -9.33 -14.20
C LYS A 68 -6.48 -9.80 -15.23
N VAL A 69 -6.69 -10.98 -15.81
CA VAL A 69 -5.86 -11.57 -16.87
C VAL A 69 -6.75 -11.83 -18.08
N GLY A 70 -6.52 -11.10 -19.17
CA GLY A 70 -7.42 -11.12 -20.33
C GLY A 70 -8.85 -10.74 -19.93
N GLU A 71 -9.79 -11.68 -20.11
CA GLU A 71 -11.20 -11.54 -19.72
C GLU A 71 -11.50 -12.07 -18.31
N THR A 72 -10.57 -12.79 -17.69
CA THR A 72 -10.77 -13.41 -16.38
C THR A 72 -10.47 -12.40 -15.28
N LEU A 73 -11.44 -12.19 -14.38
CA LEU A 73 -11.26 -11.41 -13.17
C LEU A 73 -11.28 -12.35 -11.95
N ILE A 74 -10.17 -12.35 -11.22
CA ILE A 74 -10.01 -13.05 -9.95
C ILE A 74 -10.17 -12.01 -8.86
N VAL A 75 -11.08 -12.23 -7.92
CA VAL A 75 -11.28 -11.36 -6.74
C VAL A 75 -11.02 -12.19 -5.51
N ALA A 76 -10.14 -11.71 -4.64
CA ALA A 76 -9.86 -12.38 -3.37
C ALA A 76 -11.01 -12.11 -2.39
N GLU A 77 -11.45 -13.15 -1.69
CA GLU A 77 -12.36 -13.06 -0.57
C GLU A 77 -11.55 -13.22 0.73
N VAL A 78 -11.62 -12.23 1.61
CA VAL A 78 -10.90 -12.28 2.88
C VAL A 78 -11.63 -13.21 3.84
N LYS A 79 -10.93 -14.26 4.29
CA LYS A 79 -11.41 -15.25 5.25
C LYS A 79 -10.37 -15.48 6.33
N GLU A 80 -10.76 -16.11 7.44
CA GLU A 80 -9.83 -16.56 8.47
C GLU A 80 -8.79 -17.54 7.85
N LYS A 81 -7.51 -17.44 8.24
CA LYS A 81 -6.39 -18.20 7.63
C LYS A 81 -6.68 -19.71 7.53
N LYS A 82 -7.24 -20.30 8.60
CA LYS A 82 -7.55 -21.73 8.63
C LYS A 82 -8.68 -22.09 7.65
N GLN A 83 -9.77 -21.32 7.69
CA GLN A 83 -10.90 -21.50 6.78
C GLN A 83 -10.50 -21.34 5.31
N ALA A 84 -9.69 -20.32 4.99
CA ALA A 84 -9.22 -20.08 3.63
C ALA A 84 -8.40 -21.26 3.08
N ARG A 85 -7.55 -21.88 3.91
CA ARG A 85 -6.76 -23.06 3.55
C ARG A 85 -7.63 -24.30 3.35
N GLU A 86 -8.57 -24.56 4.25
CA GLU A 86 -9.51 -25.69 4.14
C GLU A 86 -10.35 -25.59 2.85
N GLU A 87 -10.94 -24.43 2.56
CA GLU A 87 -11.72 -24.24 1.33
C GLU A 87 -10.87 -24.34 0.05
N TYR A 88 -9.62 -23.87 0.09
CA TYR A 88 -8.68 -24.00 -1.02
C TYR A 88 -8.34 -25.47 -1.31
N ASP A 89 -8.01 -26.24 -0.27
CA ASP A 89 -7.69 -27.67 -0.39
C ASP A 89 -8.90 -28.48 -0.91
N ASP A 90 -10.11 -28.16 -0.43
CA ASP A 90 -11.35 -28.79 -0.89
C ASP A 90 -11.62 -28.49 -2.37
N ALA A 91 -11.43 -27.24 -2.81
CA ALA A 91 -11.59 -26.84 -4.20
C ALA A 91 -10.58 -27.55 -5.12
N LEU A 92 -9.31 -27.63 -4.71
CA LEU A 92 -8.28 -28.36 -5.45
C LEU A 92 -8.60 -29.85 -5.54
N SER A 93 -9.00 -30.49 -4.43
CA SER A 93 -9.34 -31.92 -4.42
C SER A 93 -10.56 -32.25 -5.30
N SER A 94 -11.45 -31.28 -5.48
CA SER A 94 -12.63 -31.35 -6.35
C SER A 94 -12.33 -31.01 -7.82
N GLY A 95 -11.07 -30.73 -8.16
CA GLY A 95 -10.63 -30.36 -9.53
C GLY A 95 -11.05 -28.96 -9.96
N GLN A 96 -11.45 -28.10 -9.02
CA GLN A 96 -11.76 -26.70 -9.29
C GLN A 96 -10.49 -25.86 -9.31
N GLN A 97 -10.53 -24.76 -10.07
CA GLN A 97 -9.46 -23.78 -10.06
C GLN A 97 -9.65 -22.84 -8.87
N ALA A 98 -8.72 -22.89 -7.92
CA ALA A 98 -8.72 -22.06 -6.71
C ALA A 98 -7.44 -21.23 -6.63
N PHE A 99 -7.53 -20.08 -5.98
CA PHE A 99 -6.41 -19.16 -5.75
C PHE A 99 -6.39 -18.81 -4.27
N LEU A 100 -5.20 -18.83 -3.67
CA LEU A 100 -4.99 -18.47 -2.27
C LEU A 100 -4.10 -17.23 -2.22
N LEU A 101 -4.54 -16.23 -1.45
CA LEU A 101 -3.71 -15.12 -0.99
C LEU A 101 -3.32 -15.44 0.45
N GLU A 102 -2.04 -15.59 0.74
CA GLU A 102 -1.57 -15.84 2.10
C GLU A 102 -0.31 -15.06 2.45
N GLU A 103 -0.19 -14.78 3.74
CA GLU A 103 1.03 -14.34 4.41
C GLU A 103 2.07 -15.46 4.40
N SER A 104 3.30 -15.14 4.03
CA SER A 104 4.41 -16.08 4.01
C SER A 104 4.76 -16.55 5.41
N ASP A 105 4.80 -17.87 5.62
CA ASP A 105 5.19 -18.46 6.90
C ASP A 105 6.66 -18.15 7.28
N GLN A 106 7.48 -17.62 6.36
CA GLN A 106 8.86 -17.22 6.60
C GLN A 106 9.05 -15.72 6.83
N SER A 107 8.07 -14.89 6.45
CA SER A 107 8.18 -13.42 6.51
C SER A 107 6.76 -12.83 6.62
N PRO A 108 6.34 -12.41 7.82
CA PRO A 108 4.96 -12.01 8.08
C PRO A 108 4.54 -10.72 7.35
N ASP A 109 5.52 -9.97 6.84
CA ASP A 109 5.34 -8.77 6.04
C ASP A 109 5.17 -9.08 4.54
N ILE A 110 5.20 -10.34 4.10
CA ILE A 110 5.16 -10.72 2.68
C ILE A 110 3.89 -11.52 2.37
N PHE A 111 3.14 -11.03 1.40
CA PHE A 111 1.93 -11.67 0.89
C PHE A 111 2.18 -12.20 -0.53
N SER A 112 1.55 -13.32 -0.87
CA SER A 112 1.64 -13.88 -2.21
C SER A 112 0.31 -14.43 -2.71
N MET A 113 0.06 -14.31 -4.02
CA MET A 113 -1.14 -14.82 -4.67
C MET A 113 -0.82 -15.36 -6.06
N SER A 114 -1.35 -16.54 -6.39
CA SER A 114 -1.26 -17.04 -7.77
C SER A 114 -2.19 -16.27 -8.71
N VAL A 115 -1.65 -15.79 -9.83
CA VAL A 115 -2.39 -15.05 -10.87
C VAL A 115 -2.78 -15.98 -12.02
N GLY A 116 -2.18 -17.18 -12.09
CA GLY A 116 -2.43 -18.19 -13.12
C GLY A 116 -1.52 -18.05 -14.34
N SER A 117 -1.96 -18.60 -15.48
CA SER A 117 -1.19 -18.60 -16.73
C SER A 117 -1.46 -17.33 -17.55
N LEU A 118 -0.40 -16.63 -17.93
CA LEU A 118 -0.41 -15.50 -18.87
C LEU A 118 0.15 -15.98 -20.21
N ARG A 119 -0.61 -15.87 -21.29
CA ARG A 119 -0.17 -16.17 -22.66
C ARG A 119 0.93 -15.19 -23.12
N SER A 120 1.63 -15.54 -24.19
CA SER A 120 2.58 -14.63 -24.83
C SER A 120 1.90 -13.31 -25.21
N GLY A 121 2.48 -12.18 -24.82
CA GLY A 121 1.94 -10.85 -25.10
C GLY A 121 0.75 -10.42 -24.23
N GLU A 122 0.22 -11.31 -23.38
CA GLU A 122 -0.94 -11.02 -22.52
C GLU A 122 -0.55 -10.14 -21.33
N SER A 123 -1.50 -9.33 -20.88
CA SER A 123 -1.33 -8.44 -19.73
C SER A 123 -2.13 -8.92 -18.52
N ALA A 124 -1.59 -8.64 -17.34
CA ALA A 124 -2.28 -8.81 -16.06
C ALA A 124 -2.38 -7.47 -15.35
N SER A 125 -3.58 -7.12 -14.89
CA SER A 125 -3.83 -5.94 -14.05
C SER A 125 -4.09 -6.38 -12.62
N ILE A 126 -3.24 -5.98 -11.69
CA ILE A 126 -3.35 -6.30 -10.27
C ILE A 126 -3.85 -5.05 -9.55
N ARG A 127 -4.96 -5.16 -8.82
CA ARG A 127 -5.50 -4.10 -7.96
C ARG A 127 -5.41 -4.55 -6.51
N LEU A 128 -4.71 -3.78 -5.70
CA LEU A 128 -4.57 -3.94 -4.25
C LEU A 128 -5.14 -2.71 -3.56
N GLU A 129 -5.95 -2.94 -2.54
CA GLU A 129 -6.50 -1.90 -1.67
C GLU A 129 -6.23 -2.27 -0.22
N TYR A 130 -5.66 -1.34 0.53
CA TYR A 130 -5.38 -1.53 1.95
C TYR A 130 -5.55 -0.22 2.71
N VAL A 131 -5.77 -0.33 4.01
CA VAL A 131 -5.77 0.79 4.95
C VAL A 131 -4.55 0.71 5.85
N THR A 132 -4.00 1.86 6.25
CA THR A 132 -2.89 1.96 7.19
C THR A 132 -3.02 3.23 8.03
N GLU A 133 -2.56 3.16 9.28
CA GLU A 133 -2.36 4.36 10.11
C GLU A 133 -1.11 5.12 9.63
N LEU A 134 -1.12 6.45 9.81
CA LEU A 134 -0.02 7.34 9.48
C LEU A 134 0.80 7.68 10.73
N ASP A 135 2.12 7.54 10.62
CA ASP A 135 3.04 7.84 11.72
C ASP A 135 3.09 9.34 12.01
N VAL A 136 2.86 9.73 13.27
CA VAL A 136 3.07 11.10 13.74
C VAL A 136 4.57 11.35 13.93
N GLN A 137 5.11 12.33 13.23
CA GLN A 137 6.50 12.76 13.34
C GLN A 137 6.70 13.72 14.53
N ALA A 138 7.97 13.95 14.90
CA ALA A 138 8.33 14.83 16.02
C ALA A 138 7.90 16.29 15.82
N ASP A 139 7.74 16.73 14.57
CA ASP A 139 7.23 18.05 14.18
C ASP A 139 5.73 18.03 13.85
N GLU A 140 5.02 16.99 14.32
CA GLU A 140 3.58 16.80 14.20
C GLU A 140 3.08 16.54 12.77
N ALA A 141 3.98 16.30 11.82
CA ALA A 141 3.61 15.84 10.50
C ALA A 141 3.03 14.42 10.58
N LEU A 142 1.98 14.14 9.81
CA LEU A 142 1.58 12.77 9.51
C LEU A 142 2.37 12.29 8.30
N ARG A 143 3.10 11.19 8.48
CA ARG A 143 3.92 10.61 7.44
C ARG A 143 3.20 9.46 6.77
N PHE A 144 2.89 9.64 5.49
CA PHE A 144 2.55 8.55 4.59
C PHE A 144 3.80 8.13 3.80
N CYS A 145 4.01 6.83 3.66
CA CYS A 145 5.08 6.27 2.85
C CYS A 145 4.50 5.20 1.92
N LEU A 146 4.63 5.44 0.61
CA LEU A 146 4.42 4.42 -0.40
C LEU A 146 5.78 3.77 -0.72
N PRO A 147 6.04 2.54 -0.27
CA PRO A 147 7.31 1.89 -0.50
C PRO A 147 7.48 1.56 -1.99
N ALA A 148 8.65 1.88 -2.54
CA ALA A 148 9.07 1.45 -3.87
C ALA A 148 9.21 -0.08 -3.97
N VAL A 149 9.08 -0.83 -2.86
CA VAL A 149 9.12 -2.29 -2.79
C VAL A 149 7.86 -2.96 -3.40
N LEU A 150 6.84 -2.20 -3.79
CA LEU A 150 5.81 -2.69 -4.73
C LEU A 150 6.37 -2.97 -6.13
N ASN A 151 7.59 -2.53 -6.43
CA ASN A 151 8.31 -2.94 -7.61
C ASN A 151 8.91 -4.34 -7.44
N PRO A 152 8.89 -5.19 -8.50
CA PRO A 152 9.88 -6.24 -8.60
C PRO A 152 11.25 -5.61 -8.42
N ARG A 153 12.01 -6.06 -7.41
CA ARG A 153 13.40 -5.63 -7.18
C ARG A 153 14.20 -5.99 -8.43
N TYR A 154 14.18 -5.12 -9.44
CA TYR A 154 14.94 -5.28 -10.66
C TYR A 154 16.39 -5.10 -10.26
N GLN A 155 17.09 -6.21 -10.09
CA GLN A 155 18.54 -6.25 -9.89
C GLN A 155 19.17 -6.40 -11.28
N PRO A 156 19.82 -5.36 -11.83
CA PRO A 156 20.76 -5.55 -12.92
C PRO A 156 21.82 -6.55 -12.47
N ALA A 157 22.24 -7.44 -13.37
CA ALA A 157 23.24 -8.45 -13.06
C ALA A 157 24.50 -7.81 -12.44
N GLY A 158 24.89 -8.26 -11.24
CA GLY A 158 26.18 -7.93 -10.62
C GLY A 158 26.19 -7.14 -9.32
N THR A 159 25.05 -6.86 -8.66
CA THR A 159 25.05 -6.14 -7.37
C THR A 159 24.60 -7.02 -6.22
N GLU A 160 25.54 -7.42 -5.36
CA GLU A 160 25.26 -8.10 -4.09
C GLU A 160 25.08 -7.07 -2.98
N SER A 161 23.87 -6.89 -2.45
CA SER A 161 23.69 -6.17 -1.18
C SER A 161 22.38 -6.53 -0.48
N SER A 162 22.49 -6.86 0.80
CA SER A 162 21.43 -7.08 1.80
C SER A 162 20.95 -5.76 2.43
N VAL A 163 20.87 -4.70 1.64
CA VAL A 163 20.50 -3.35 2.09
C VAL A 163 19.02 -3.12 1.80
N LYS A 164 18.28 -2.51 2.74
CA LYS A 164 17.00 -1.86 2.43
C LYS A 164 17.29 -0.76 1.40
N VAL A 165 17.24 -1.10 0.12
CA VAL A 165 17.52 -0.17 -0.96
C VAL A 165 16.29 0.71 -1.14
N THR A 166 16.35 1.91 -0.56
CA THR A 166 15.32 2.97 -0.63
C THR A 166 15.29 3.68 -1.98
N SER A 167 16.23 3.39 -2.89
CA SER A 167 16.26 3.99 -4.22
C SER A 167 17.03 3.18 -5.28
N VAL A 168 16.57 3.21 -6.53
CA VAL A 168 17.24 2.68 -7.73
C VAL A 168 17.54 3.81 -8.73
N PRO A 169 18.51 3.66 -9.65
CA PRO A 169 18.71 4.64 -10.72
C PRO A 169 17.48 4.76 -11.62
N SER A 170 17.03 5.99 -11.89
CA SER A 170 15.82 6.28 -12.69
C SER A 170 15.85 5.72 -14.12
N SER A 171 17.03 5.55 -14.72
CA SER A 171 17.22 4.92 -16.04
C SER A 171 16.84 3.43 -16.08
N LEU A 172 16.70 2.80 -14.91
CA LEU A 172 16.35 1.39 -14.76
C LEU A 172 14.88 1.19 -14.37
N VAL A 173 14.07 2.25 -14.42
CA VAL A 173 12.62 2.23 -14.13
C VAL A 173 11.86 2.32 -15.47
N PRO A 174 11.56 1.18 -16.13
CA PRO A 174 11.02 1.15 -17.49
C PRO A 174 9.50 1.38 -17.57
N TYR A 175 8.88 1.83 -16.49
CA TYR A 175 7.44 2.05 -16.36
C TYR A 175 7.14 3.46 -15.85
N ASP A 176 5.87 3.84 -15.93
CA ASP A 176 5.37 5.12 -15.46
C ASP A 176 4.62 4.94 -14.14
N LEU A 177 4.73 5.94 -13.27
CA LEU A 177 3.95 6.05 -12.05
C LEU A 177 2.99 7.24 -12.18
N THR A 178 1.72 6.98 -11.95
CA THR A 178 0.74 8.01 -11.61
C THR A 178 0.46 7.92 -10.13
N PHE A 179 0.55 9.04 -9.43
CA PHE A 179 0.26 9.11 -8.00
C PHE A 179 -0.65 10.31 -7.73
N SER A 180 -1.71 10.08 -6.97
CA SER A 180 -2.55 11.13 -6.43
C SER A 180 -2.96 10.82 -5.00
N ALA A 181 -3.02 11.85 -4.17
CA ALA A 181 -3.54 11.78 -2.82
C ALA A 181 -4.64 12.82 -2.64
N ARG A 182 -5.75 12.40 -2.01
CA ARG A 182 -6.75 13.28 -1.42
C ARG A 182 -6.53 13.27 0.08
N VAL A 183 -6.57 14.45 0.69
CA VAL A 183 -6.51 14.61 2.15
C VAL A 183 -7.82 15.24 2.58
N GLU A 184 -8.49 14.61 3.53
CA GLU A 184 -9.66 15.13 4.24
C GLU A 184 -9.36 15.06 5.74
N SER A 185 -9.69 16.12 6.46
CA SER A 185 -9.39 16.18 7.88
C SER A 185 -10.39 17.06 8.61
N SER A 186 -10.50 16.84 9.92
CA SER A 186 -11.30 17.68 10.82
C SER A 186 -10.74 19.10 11.01
N ARG A 187 -9.51 19.36 10.54
CA ARG A 187 -8.74 20.59 10.74
C ARG A 187 -8.23 21.13 9.40
N PRO A 188 -7.95 22.43 9.25
CA PRO A 188 -7.36 22.94 8.02
C PRO A 188 -5.98 22.31 7.76
N VAL A 189 -5.77 21.81 6.54
CA VAL A 189 -4.45 21.36 6.07
C VAL A 189 -3.56 22.59 5.92
N SER A 190 -2.46 22.65 6.66
CA SER A 190 -1.55 23.81 6.69
C SER A 190 -0.53 23.75 5.56
N LYS A 191 0.06 22.58 5.33
CA LYS A 191 0.97 22.28 4.22
C LYS A 191 1.03 20.76 3.99
N VAL A 192 1.40 20.39 2.76
CA VAL A 192 1.84 19.03 2.42
C VAL A 192 3.21 19.13 1.80
N GLU A 193 4.13 18.29 2.23
CA GLU A 193 5.49 18.17 1.67
C GLU A 193 5.68 16.76 1.13
N SER A 194 6.62 16.59 0.20
CA SER A 194 6.93 15.29 -0.36
C SER A 194 8.43 15.10 -0.57
N SER A 195 8.90 13.85 -0.45
CA SER A 195 10.25 13.45 -0.86
C SER A 195 10.45 13.53 -2.39
N CYS A 196 9.37 13.68 -3.15
CA CYS A 196 9.33 13.70 -4.60
C CYS A 196 8.82 15.05 -5.13
N THR A 197 9.15 15.38 -6.38
CA THR A 197 8.59 16.57 -7.05
C THR A 197 7.09 16.39 -7.25
N MET A 198 6.31 17.35 -6.75
CA MET A 198 4.85 17.35 -6.82
C MET A 198 4.32 18.64 -7.43
N ASP A 199 3.10 18.57 -7.96
CA ASP A 199 2.34 19.75 -8.34
C ASP A 199 1.95 20.56 -7.09
N PRO A 200 1.67 21.88 -7.20
CA PRO A 200 1.18 22.66 -6.08
C PRO A 200 -0.08 22.04 -5.46
N VAL A 201 -0.14 22.01 -4.12
CA VAL A 201 -1.28 21.50 -3.37
C VAL A 201 -2.56 22.26 -3.76
N GLN A 202 -3.61 21.53 -4.11
CA GLN A 202 -4.90 22.09 -4.49
C GLN A 202 -5.89 21.93 -3.34
N TYR A 203 -6.29 23.04 -2.70
CA TYR A 203 -7.36 23.02 -1.71
C TYR A 203 -8.72 22.91 -2.40
N LEU A 204 -9.54 21.96 -1.95
CA LEU A 204 -10.82 21.61 -2.57
C LEU A 204 -12.01 22.34 -1.94
N ASN A 205 -11.79 23.03 -0.83
CA ASN A 205 -12.78 23.83 -0.11
C ASN A 205 -12.16 25.07 0.56
N GLN A 206 -13.01 26.02 0.96
CA GLN A 206 -12.58 27.33 1.49
C GLN A 206 -11.93 27.23 2.88
N ASP A 207 -12.37 26.29 3.70
CA ASP A 207 -11.87 25.99 5.04
C ASP A 207 -10.57 25.15 5.02
N GLN A 208 -10.09 24.76 3.83
CA GLN A 208 -8.85 24.01 3.63
C GLN A 208 -8.81 22.66 4.35
N THR A 209 -9.96 22.11 4.75
CA THR A 209 -10.05 20.76 5.36
C THR A 209 -9.95 19.65 4.32
N LYS A 210 -10.03 19.98 3.03
CA LYS A 210 -9.83 19.05 1.90
C LYS A 210 -8.75 19.55 0.96
N ALA A 211 -7.80 18.69 0.62
CA ALA A 211 -6.72 18.98 -0.32
C ALA A 211 -6.49 17.82 -1.31
N SER A 212 -5.92 18.15 -2.47
CA SER A 212 -5.45 17.19 -3.46
C SER A 212 -3.98 17.44 -3.76
N VAL A 213 -3.23 16.36 -3.84
CA VAL A 213 -1.80 16.33 -4.16
C VAL A 213 -1.56 15.35 -5.30
N LYS A 214 -0.66 15.69 -6.21
CA LYS A 214 -0.25 14.83 -7.33
C LYS A 214 1.25 14.94 -7.52
N LEU A 215 1.91 13.82 -7.82
CA LEU A 215 3.30 13.89 -8.25
C LEU A 215 3.40 14.54 -9.64
N ALA A 216 4.49 15.26 -9.87
CA ALA A 216 4.73 15.90 -11.14
C ALA A 216 4.85 14.87 -12.27
N ALA A 217 4.41 15.25 -13.47
CA ALA A 217 4.46 14.37 -14.64
C ALA A 217 5.89 13.88 -14.93
N GLY A 218 6.01 12.61 -15.30
CA GLY A 218 7.30 11.99 -15.62
C GLY A 218 8.13 11.57 -14.40
N HIS A 219 7.57 11.66 -13.19
CA HIS A 219 8.20 11.08 -12.00
C HIS A 219 8.49 9.59 -12.21
N LYS A 220 9.70 9.17 -11.86
CA LYS A 220 10.10 7.76 -11.88
C LYS A 220 10.00 7.23 -10.46
N PHE A 221 9.34 6.09 -10.29
CA PHE A 221 9.19 5.44 -8.99
C PHE A 221 10.50 4.73 -8.58
N ASP A 222 11.53 5.56 -8.47
CA ASP A 222 12.91 5.18 -8.25
C ASP A 222 13.26 5.17 -6.76
N ARG A 223 12.34 5.59 -5.89
CA ARG A 223 12.46 5.64 -4.43
C ARG A 223 11.07 5.64 -3.79
N ASP A 224 11.03 5.47 -2.48
CA ASP A 224 9.78 5.58 -1.71
C ASP A 224 9.16 6.97 -1.88
N VAL A 225 7.85 7.02 -2.13
CA VAL A 225 7.10 8.29 -2.17
C VAL A 225 6.62 8.59 -0.76
N GLU A 226 7.18 9.62 -0.15
CA GLU A 226 6.78 10.07 1.17
C GLU A 226 5.96 11.35 1.05
N LEU A 227 4.89 11.44 1.84
CA LEU A 227 4.13 12.65 2.06
C LEU A 227 4.17 13.00 3.55
N LEU A 228 4.47 14.25 3.86
CA LEU A 228 4.34 14.82 5.20
C LEU A 228 3.16 15.79 5.20
N ILE A 229 2.11 15.44 5.92
CA ILE A 229 0.86 16.20 5.96
C ILE A 229 0.78 16.91 7.30
N TYR A 230 0.59 18.23 7.26
CA TYR A 230 0.51 19.05 8.45
C TYR A 230 -0.89 19.63 8.57
N TYR A 231 -1.49 19.50 9.76
CA TYR A 231 -2.76 20.13 10.10
C TYR A 231 -2.51 21.37 10.97
N LYS A 232 -3.43 22.33 10.95
CA LYS A 232 -3.47 23.41 11.95
C LYS A 232 -4.07 22.88 13.25
N ASP A 233 -3.63 23.42 14.39
CA ASP A 233 -4.19 23.12 15.71
C ASP A 233 -4.20 21.62 16.08
N SER A 234 -3.17 20.87 15.65
CA SER A 234 -2.92 19.43 15.87
C SER A 234 -3.01 19.00 17.34
N HIS A 235 -2.69 19.91 18.28
CA HIS A 235 -2.70 19.62 19.73
C HIS A 235 -4.10 19.53 20.36
N GLN A 236 -5.16 19.92 19.66
CA GLN A 236 -6.49 19.77 20.21
C GLN A 236 -6.99 18.32 19.99
N PRO A 237 -7.60 17.69 21.00
CA PRO A 237 -8.14 16.34 20.83
C PRO A 237 -9.26 16.36 19.78
N SER A 238 -9.29 15.33 18.92
CA SER A 238 -10.39 15.10 17.98
C SER A 238 -10.72 13.61 17.90
N ALA A 239 -11.97 13.32 17.58
CA ALA A 239 -12.44 11.97 17.31
C ALA A 239 -13.14 11.98 15.95
N VAL A 240 -12.84 10.98 15.12
CA VAL A 240 -13.39 10.87 13.78
C VAL A 240 -14.15 9.56 13.71
N VAL A 241 -15.40 9.64 13.28
CA VAL A 241 -16.24 8.46 13.05
C VAL A 241 -16.32 8.25 11.56
N GLU A 242 -15.80 7.11 11.09
CA GLU A 242 -16.03 6.69 9.72
C GLU A 242 -17.17 5.66 9.70
N ALA A 243 -18.23 5.99 8.98
CA ALA A 243 -19.30 5.04 8.74
C ALA A 243 -18.79 3.98 7.75
N GLY A 244 -18.75 2.71 8.17
CA GLY A 244 -18.50 1.60 7.26
C GLY A 244 -19.57 1.51 6.16
N GLN A 245 -19.38 0.62 5.18
CA GLN A 245 -20.46 0.30 4.23
C GLN A 245 -21.75 -0.07 5.00
N ALA A 246 -22.93 0.12 4.38
CA ALA A 246 -24.23 -0.04 5.05
C ALA A 246 -24.47 -1.41 5.74
N SER A 247 -23.64 -2.43 5.46
CA SER A 247 -23.64 -3.76 6.08
C SER A 247 -22.54 -3.97 7.15
N ALA A 248 -21.61 -3.03 7.33
CA ALA A 248 -20.47 -3.13 8.24
C ALA A 248 -20.70 -2.33 9.53
N LYS A 249 -20.11 -2.80 10.64
CA LYS A 249 -20.12 -2.05 11.92
C LYS A 249 -19.25 -0.80 11.78
N PRO A 250 -19.68 0.37 12.31
CA PRO A 250 -18.86 1.58 12.28
C PRO A 250 -17.59 1.38 13.12
N VAL A 251 -16.50 2.00 12.71
CA VAL A 251 -15.23 2.01 13.45
C VAL A 251 -14.97 3.43 13.92
N LEU A 252 -14.58 3.58 15.19
CA LEU A 252 -14.22 4.85 15.80
C LEU A 252 -12.71 4.86 16.00
N MET A 253 -12.03 5.87 15.45
CA MET A 253 -10.64 6.14 15.76
C MET A 253 -10.57 7.40 16.63
N CYS A 254 -10.05 7.26 17.85
CA CYS A 254 -9.81 8.36 18.77
C CYS A 254 -8.34 8.72 18.75
N CYS A 255 -8.00 9.93 18.29
CA CYS A 255 -6.63 10.43 18.28
C CYS A 255 -6.44 11.42 19.43
N PHE A 256 -5.54 11.08 20.36
CA PHE A 256 -5.13 11.97 21.45
C PHE A 256 -3.68 12.40 21.26
N MET A 257 -3.47 13.62 20.77
CA MET A 257 -2.15 14.25 20.77
C MET A 257 -1.97 15.08 22.04
N GLY A 258 -1.47 14.44 23.11
CA GLY A 258 -1.25 15.10 24.39
C GLY A 258 -0.04 16.05 24.38
N GLN A 259 -0.18 17.22 24.99
CA GLN A 259 0.96 18.08 25.35
C GLN A 259 1.59 17.58 26.65
N LEU A 260 2.83 17.09 26.58
CA LEU A 260 3.66 16.89 27.78
C LEU A 260 4.29 18.22 28.18
N SER A 261 3.67 18.90 29.14
CA SER A 261 4.34 19.97 29.90
C SER A 261 4.96 19.34 31.14
N TRP A 262 6.28 19.47 31.27
CA TRP A 262 7.00 19.05 32.47
C TRP A 262 6.71 20.05 33.59
N ALA A 263 5.84 19.66 34.52
CA ALA A 263 5.80 20.27 35.85
C ALA A 263 6.62 19.37 36.79
N ASP A 264 7.48 20.00 37.60
CA ASP A 264 8.45 19.37 38.48
C ASP A 264 7.94 18.09 39.20
N GLY A 265 8.58 16.95 38.92
CA GLY A 265 8.74 15.86 39.89
C GLY A 265 7.53 14.97 40.23
N GLY A 266 6.57 14.76 39.33
CA GLY A 266 5.47 13.80 39.54
C GLY A 266 5.41 12.70 38.48
N SER A 267 5.46 11.44 38.91
CA SER A 267 5.18 10.27 38.07
C SER A 267 3.72 10.25 37.62
N VAL A 268 3.47 10.12 36.31
CA VAL A 268 2.12 10.00 35.73
C VAL A 268 1.84 8.54 35.42
N GLU A 269 0.77 8.01 36.00
CA GLU A 269 0.21 6.67 35.75
C GLU A 269 -0.88 6.82 34.67
N PHE A 270 -0.78 6.06 33.57
CA PHE A 270 -1.79 6.05 32.51
C PHE A 270 -2.70 4.84 32.70
N ASP A 271 -3.96 5.07 33.06
CA ASP A 271 -5.02 4.06 32.93
C ASP A 271 -5.53 4.06 31.48
N LEU A 272 -5.19 3.01 30.74
CA LEU A 272 -5.81 2.69 29.45
C LEU A 272 -7.17 2.01 29.72
N LEU A 273 -8.25 2.74 29.50
CA LEU A 273 -9.58 2.14 29.37
C LEU A 273 -9.69 1.54 27.96
N GLU A 274 -9.53 0.23 27.85
CA GLU A 274 -10.01 -0.55 26.70
C GLU A 274 -11.56 -0.50 26.69
N VAL A 275 -12.15 -0.16 25.55
CA VAL A 275 -13.59 -0.30 25.27
C VAL A 275 -13.78 -1.37 24.21
#